data_AF-A0A803LVI3-F1
#
_entry.id   AF-A0A803LVI3-F1
#
_cell.length_a   1.000
_cell.length_b   1.000
_cell.length_c   1.000
_cell.angle_alpha   90.00
_cell.angle_beta   90.00
_cell.angle_gamma   90.00
#
_symmetry.space_group_name_H-M   'P 1'
#
loop_
_entity.id
_entity.type
_entity.pdbx_description
1 polymer ?
#
loop_
_entity_poly.entity_id
_entity_poly.type
_entity_poly.pdbx_seq_one_letter_code
_entity_poly.pdbx_strand_id
1 'polypeptide(L)'
;MARSMNGVLDVYEWNNALHELRKLMRGQDDMENEVFPVLEFSYFHLNDVRLQKCFLSCVLYPEDYRILKDELINLWIAEGLLDEIDSKQEQFCKGHTILSTDLKIHAY
;
A
#
# COMPACT_ATOMS: atom_id res chain seq x y z
N MET A 1 -7.69 6.62 11.93
CA MET A 1 -6.70 6.48 13.02
C MET A 1 -5.32 7.06 12.70
N ALA A 2 -4.75 6.82 11.51
CA ALA A 2 -3.42 7.35 11.12
C ALA A 2 -3.26 8.88 11.23
N ARG A 3 -4.32 9.65 10.94
CA ARG A 3 -4.33 11.12 11.14
C ARG A 3 -4.37 11.55 12.61
N SER A 4 -5.02 10.78 13.49
CA SER A 4 -5.16 11.11 14.92
C SER A 4 -3.91 10.81 15.73
N MET A 5 -3.09 9.86 15.28
CA MET A 5 -1.82 9.48 15.94
C MET A 5 -0.61 10.24 15.37
N ASN A 6 -0.82 11.20 14.46
CA ASN A 6 0.26 11.96 13.85
C ASN A 6 0.91 12.91 14.86
N GLY A 7 2.19 12.72 15.16
CA GLY A 7 2.94 13.50 16.14
C GLY A 7 2.98 12.94 17.56
N VAL A 8 2.33 11.79 17.82
CA VAL A 8 2.45 11.07 19.10
C VAL A 8 3.80 10.33 19.13
N LEU A 9 4.66 10.67 20.10
CA LEU A 9 6.00 10.08 20.26
C LEU A 9 6.07 9.00 21.34
N ASP A 10 5.05 8.91 22.19
CA ASP A 10 5.02 7.92 23.27
C ASP A 10 4.61 6.53 22.74
N VAL A 11 5.50 5.57 22.94
CA VAL A 11 5.32 4.18 22.50
C VAL A 11 4.18 3.49 23.26
N TYR A 12 3.90 3.88 24.51
CA TYR A 12 2.83 3.26 25.29
C TYR A 12 1.45 3.74 24.84
N GLU A 13 1.31 5.04 24.55
CA GLU A 13 0.10 5.60 23.96
C GLU A 13 -0.20 4.99 22.57
N TRP A 14 0.85 4.77 21.76
CA TRP A 14 0.72 4.09 20.47
C TRP A 14 0.32 2.62 20.61
N ASN A 15 0.95 1.89 21.53
CA ASN A 15 0.62 0.49 21.81
C ASN A 15 -0.81 0.33 22.33
N ASN A 16 -1.29 1.28 23.14
CA ASN A 16 -2.66 1.27 23.65
C ASN A 16 -3.68 1.55 22.53
N ALA A 17 -3.42 2.53 21.67
CA ALA A 17 -4.27 2.82 20.51
C ALA A 17 -4.33 1.62 19.55
N LEU A 18 -3.20 0.95 19.32
CA LEU A 18 -3.14 -0.28 18.51
C LEU A 18 -3.91 -1.43 19.17
N HIS A 19 -3.80 -1.59 20.50
CA HIS A 19 -4.54 -2.62 21.25
C HIS A 19 -6.05 -2.42 21.13
N GLU A 20 -6.55 -1.20 21.32
CA GLU A 20 -7.97 -0.88 21.17
C GLU A 20 -8.44 -1.06 19.74
N LEU A 21 -7.67 -0.64 18.73
CA LEU A 21 -8.00 -0.89 17.33
C LEU A 21 -8.11 -2.39 17.04
N ARG A 22 -7.13 -3.18 17.45
CA ARG A 22 -7.15 -4.64 17.25
C ARG A 22 -8.32 -5.30 17.95
N LYS A 23 -8.72 -4.81 19.12
CA LYS A 23 -9.88 -5.29 19.86
C LYS A 23 -11.20 -4.96 19.14
N LEU A 24 -11.33 -3.77 18.56
CA LEU A 24 -12.47 -3.40 17.72
C LEU A 24 -12.55 -4.30 16.48
N MET A 25 -11.42 -4.55 15.81
CA MET A 25 -11.38 -5.40 14.61
C MET A 25 -11.61 -6.90 14.87
N ARG A 26 -11.66 -7.36 16.13
CA ARG A 26 -11.94 -8.77 16.46
C ARG A 26 -13.43 -9.14 16.38
N GLY A 27 -14.33 -8.16 16.22
CA GLY A 27 -15.70 -8.40 15.76
C GLY A 27 -15.72 -8.32 14.23
N GLN A 28 -15.73 -9.48 13.55
CA GLN A 28 -15.54 -9.58 12.10
C GLN A 28 -16.57 -8.83 11.23
N ASP A 29 -17.65 -8.28 11.81
CA ASP A 29 -18.63 -7.47 11.09
C ASP A 29 -18.09 -6.09 10.67
N ASP A 30 -17.17 -5.46 11.39
CA ASP A 30 -16.79 -4.07 11.10
C ASP A 30 -15.75 -3.95 9.97
N MET A 31 -14.92 -4.99 9.73
CA MET A 31 -13.94 -4.96 8.64
C MET A 31 -14.62 -5.08 7.27
N GLU A 32 -15.56 -6.01 7.13
CA GLU A 32 -16.32 -6.20 5.89
C GLU A 32 -17.29 -5.04 5.62
N ASN A 33 -17.87 -4.44 6.67
CA ASN A 33 -18.89 -3.39 6.51
C ASN A 33 -18.33 -1.96 6.53
N GLU A 34 -17.19 -1.68 7.18
CA GLU A 34 -16.63 -0.32 7.27
C GLU A 34 -15.31 -0.13 6.52
N VAL A 35 -14.43 -1.13 6.52
CA VAL A 35 -13.06 -0.99 5.99
C VAL A 35 -12.99 -1.42 4.52
N PHE A 36 -13.52 -2.60 4.18
CA PHE A 36 -13.48 -3.13 2.83
C PHE A 36 -14.17 -2.24 1.79
N PRO A 37 -15.35 -1.64 2.04
CA PRO A 37 -15.98 -0.77 1.06
C PRO A 37 -15.12 0.46 0.73
N VAL A 38 -14.40 0.99 1.72
CA VAL A 38 -13.49 2.13 1.53
C VAL A 38 -12.24 1.74 0.75
N LEU A 39 -11.67 0.56 1.04
CA LEU A 39 -10.53 0.03 0.30
C LEU A 39 -10.89 -0.33 -1.14
N GLU A 40 -12.02 -1.00 -1.33
CA GLU A 40 -12.57 -1.38 -2.63
C GLU A 40 -12.85 -0.14 -3.48
N PHE A 41 -13.53 0.85 -2.90
CA PHE A 41 -13.74 2.14 -3.55
C PHE A 41 -12.41 2.77 -3.96
N SER A 42 -11.44 2.86 -3.06
CA SER A 42 -10.13 3.46 -3.35
C SER A 42 -9.38 2.73 -4.47
N TYR A 43 -9.45 1.40 -4.49
CA TYR A 43 -8.85 0.55 -5.51
C TYR A 43 -9.49 0.75 -6.89
N PHE A 44 -10.82 0.78 -6.97
CA PHE A 44 -11.51 1.06 -8.23
C PHE A 44 -11.28 2.49 -8.73
N HIS A 45 -11.11 3.46 -7.82
CA HIS A 45 -10.84 4.85 -8.15
C HIS A 45 -9.40 5.15 -8.56
N LEU A 46 -8.51 4.15 -8.57
CA LEU A 46 -7.21 4.28 -9.23
C LEU A 46 -7.36 4.55 -10.74
N ASN A 47 -8.49 4.17 -11.35
CA ASN A 47 -8.87 4.46 -12.74
C ASN A 47 -7.82 4.07 -13.80
N ASP A 48 -6.85 3.22 -13.43
CA ASP A 48 -5.80 2.68 -14.27
C ASP A 48 -5.53 1.22 -13.84
N VAL A 49 -5.80 0.29 -14.76
CA VAL A 49 -5.64 -1.16 -14.53
C VAL A 49 -4.19 -1.52 -14.19
N ARG A 50 -3.21 -0.79 -14.73
CA ARG A 50 -1.80 -0.99 -14.38
C ARG A 50 -1.54 -0.59 -12.93
N LEU A 51 -2.06 0.55 -12.48
CA LEU A 51 -1.89 1.00 -11.08
C LEU A 51 -2.54 0.01 -10.11
N GLN A 52 -3.70 -0.53 -10.46
CA GLN A 52 -4.37 -1.58 -9.72
C GLN A 52 -3.51 -2.84 -9.59
N LYS A 53 -2.90 -3.30 -10.69
CA LYS A 53 -1.98 -4.45 -10.67
C LYS A 53 -0.72 -4.16 -9.86
N CYS A 54 -0.10 -3.01 -10.05
CA CYS A 54 1.06 -2.57 -9.25
C CYS A 54 0.74 -2.56 -7.75
N PHE A 55 -0.45 -2.11 -7.36
CA PHE A 55 -0.92 -2.13 -5.98
C PHE A 55 -1.08 -3.57 -5.46
N LEU A 56 -1.68 -4.46 -6.25
CA LEU A 56 -1.86 -5.87 -5.88
C LEU A 56 -0.54 -6.63 -5.71
N SER A 57 0.53 -6.25 -6.40
CA SER A 57 1.86 -6.87 -6.20
C SER A 57 2.34 -6.78 -4.74
N CYS A 58 1.83 -5.83 -3.95
CA CYS A 58 2.16 -5.71 -2.53
C CYS A 58 1.63 -6.88 -1.68
N VAL A 59 0.59 -7.58 -2.14
CA VAL A 59 -0.01 -8.74 -1.43
C VAL A 59 0.93 -9.95 -1.39
N LEU A 60 1.96 -9.97 -2.25
CA LEU A 60 2.98 -11.02 -2.26
C LEU A 60 3.90 -10.96 -1.03
N TYR A 61 3.87 -9.86 -0.30
CA TYR A 61 4.69 -9.65 0.90
C TYR A 61 3.86 -9.94 2.15
N PRO A 62 4.44 -10.61 3.17
CA PRO A 62 3.76 -10.82 4.46
C PRO A 62 3.34 -9.50 5.12
N GLU A 63 2.35 -9.59 6.02
CA GLU A 63 1.97 -8.47 6.88
C GLU A 63 3.20 -7.92 7.62
N ASP A 64 3.28 -6.59 7.75
CA ASP A 64 4.39 -5.85 8.36
C ASP A 64 5.78 -6.04 7.71
N TYR A 65 5.86 -6.69 6.54
CA TYR A 65 7.13 -6.82 5.83
C TYR A 65 7.59 -5.47 5.25
N ARG A 66 8.89 -5.18 5.40
CA ARG A 66 9.51 -3.99 4.80
C ARG A 66 9.77 -4.25 3.33
N ILE A 67 8.86 -3.77 2.48
CA ILE A 67 9.04 -3.83 1.03
C ILE A 67 10.07 -2.76 0.62
N LEU A 68 11.13 -3.19 -0.06
CA LEU A 68 12.10 -2.30 -0.67
C LEU A 68 11.53 -1.75 -1.99
N LYS A 69 11.56 -0.43 -2.20
CA LYS A 69 10.99 0.19 -3.40
C LYS A 69 11.56 -0.41 -4.69
N ASP A 70 12.88 -0.54 -4.75
CA ASP A 70 13.57 -1.00 -5.96
C ASP A 70 13.24 -2.47 -6.25
N GLU A 71 13.00 -3.28 -5.22
CA GLU A 71 12.58 -4.68 -5.37
C GLU A 71 11.18 -4.76 -5.97
N LEU A 72 10.25 -3.96 -5.44
CA LEU A 72 8.88 -3.88 -5.95
C LEU A 72 8.82 -3.36 -7.39
N ILE A 73 9.66 -2.37 -7.74
CA ILE A 73 9.77 -1.86 -9.11
C ILE A 73 10.32 -2.94 -10.05
N ASN A 74 11.36 -3.67 -9.63
CA ASN A 74 11.89 -4.78 -10.41
C ASN A 74 10.84 -5.87 -10.65
N LEU A 75 10.02 -6.17 -9.64
CA LEU A 75 8.91 -7.09 -9.78
C LEU A 75 7.92 -6.61 -10.84
N TRP A 76 7.52 -5.33 -10.82
CA TRP A 76 6.61 -4.78 -11.83
C TRP A 76 7.16 -4.83 -13.25
N ILE A 77 8.47 -4.61 -13.41
CA ILE A 77 9.16 -4.76 -14.70
C ILE A 77 9.14 -6.22 -15.13
N ALA A 78 9.43 -7.16 -14.23
CA ALA A 78 9.42 -8.60 -14.53
C ALA A 78 8.01 -9.13 -14.86
N GLU A 79 6.97 -8.56 -14.25
CA GLU A 79 5.55 -8.86 -14.52
C GLU A 79 5.02 -8.17 -15.79
N GLY A 80 5.84 -7.34 -16.45
CA GLY A 80 5.47 -6.64 -17.68
C GLY A 80 4.48 -5.48 -17.47
N LEU A 81 4.32 -5.01 -16.23
CA LEU A 81 3.39 -3.91 -15.91
C LEU A 81 3.85 -2.57 -16.48
N LEU A 82 5.13 -2.46 -16.85
CA LEU A 82 5.76 -1.25 -17.41
C LEU A 82 6.28 -1.46 -18.84
N ASP A 83 5.81 -2.49 -19.54
CA ASP A 83 6.30 -2.86 -20.88
C ASP A 83 5.95 -1.86 -21.99
N GLU A 84 5.07 -0.89 -21.71
CA GLU A 84 4.82 0.24 -22.62
C GLU A 84 6.03 1.19 -22.73
N ILE A 85 7.05 1.00 -21.88
CA ILE A 85 8.28 1.80 -21.85
C ILE A 85 9.43 0.91 -22.32
N ASP A 86 10.06 1.30 -23.42
CA ASP A 86 11.12 0.50 -24.08
C ASP A 86 12.43 0.45 -23.27
N SER A 87 12.71 1.49 -22.48
CA SER A 87 13.94 1.61 -21.71
C SER A 87 13.75 1.14 -20.27
N LYS A 88 14.56 0.15 -19.85
CA LYS A 88 14.60 -0.29 -18.44
C LYS A 88 14.84 0.85 -17.46
N GLN A 89 15.67 1.82 -17.82
CA GLN A 89 15.92 2.97 -16.97
C GLN A 89 14.67 3.84 -16.81
N GLU A 90 13.91 4.03 -17.89
CA GLU A 90 12.66 4.80 -17.85
C GLU A 90 11.56 4.04 -17.11
N GLN A 91 11.49 2.71 -17.24
CA GLN A 91 10.62 1.85 -16.43
C GLN A 91 10.89 2.05 -14.94
N PHE A 92 12.16 2.03 -14.53
CA PHE A 92 12.55 2.30 -13.15
C PHE A 92 12.12 3.69 -12.66
N CYS A 93 12.37 4.73 -13.46
CA CYS A 93 11.94 6.10 -13.14
C CYS A 93 10.41 6.20 -13.01
N LYS A 94 9.67 5.52 -13.89
CA LYS A 94 8.20 5.47 -13.85
C LYS A 94 7.70 4.74 -12.61
N GLY A 95 8.34 3.62 -12.24
CA GLY A 95 8.04 2.88 -11.02
C GLY A 95 8.18 3.75 -9.76
N HIS A 96 9.26 4.53 -9.65
CA HIS A 96 9.41 5.48 -8.55
C HIS A 96 8.35 6.58 -8.54
N THR A 97 7.93 7.05 -9.72
CA THR A 97 6.84 8.02 -9.84
C THR A 97 5.55 7.41 -9.28
N ILE A 98 5.18 6.21 -9.73
CA ILE A 98 3.97 5.49 -9.29
C ILE A 98 3.96 5.29 -7.77
N LEU A 99 5.09 4.88 -7.17
CA LEU A 99 5.18 4.69 -5.72
C LEU A 99 5.05 5.98 -4.92
N SER A 100 5.64 7.07 -5.41
CA SER A 100 5.73 8.34 -4.67
C SER A 100 4.49 9.22 -4.81
N THR A 101 3.86 9.26 -5.98
CA THR A 101 2.71 10.14 -6.25
C THR A 101 1.38 9.42 -6.23
N ASP A 102 1.33 8.23 -6.84
CA ASP A 102 0.06 7.62 -7.23
C ASP A 102 -0.45 6.63 -6.18
N LEU A 103 0.44 5.78 -5.66
CA LEU A 103 0.09 4.80 -4.63
C LEU A 103 0.40 5.26 -3.20
N LYS A 104 1.30 6.24 -3.04
CA LYS A 104 1.78 6.75 -1.73
C LYS A 104 2.17 5.63 -0.75
N ILE A 105 2.66 4.52 -1.28
CA ILE A 105 3.09 3.39 -0.47
C ILE A 105 4.39 3.80 0.22
N HIS A 106 4.38 3.83 1.55
CA HIS A 106 5.59 3.98 2.35
C HIS A 106 6.37 2.66 2.37
N ALA A 107 6.88 2.27 1.20
CA ALA A 107 7.96 1.30 1.06
C ALA A 107 9.28 1.98 1.47
N TYR A 108 10.26 1.20 1.91
CA TYR A 108 11.56 1.72 2.35
C TYR A 108 12.47 2.02 1.16
#